data_AF-L0EBZ5-F1
#
_entry.id   AF-L0EBZ5-F1
#
_cell.length_a   1.000
_cell.length_b   1.000
_cell.length_c   1.000
_cell.angle_alpha   90.00
_cell.angle_beta   90.00
_cell.angle_gamma   90.00
#
_symmetry.space_group_name_H-M   'P 1'
#
loop_
_entity.id
_entity.type
_entity.pdbx_description
1 polymer ?
#
loop_
_entity_poly.entity_id
_entity_poly.type
_entity_poly.pdbx_seq_one_letter_code
_entity_poly.pdbx_strand_id
1 'polypeptide(L)'
;MFQRDYIMRMIAQAAEAAGTILGLRRRQEQEQALRFIDDWLEQHLRLRLDLADRLSADDLAQLHTTAGVPDAGAIIAVARLLREAAAVADAGGDEELAYRRRLKALELNLRVSAEKPDDAALDPDEEAEALLAELAAWELPPSLTLGLAHWCERRGRYAEAENWLYEWLESEGADRKTAVAFYKRLLKLPDERLAGGGLPREEAEAGLAALDAEESGTDKEG
;
A
#
# COMPACT_ATOMS: atom_id res chain seq x y z
N MET A 1 -9.50 6.56 23.77
CA MET A 1 -10.77 7.11 23.28
C MET A 1 -10.51 8.18 22.23
N PHE A 2 -9.90 9.32 22.58
CA PHE A 2 -9.67 10.45 21.65
C PHE A 2 -8.95 10.13 20.32
N GLN A 3 -7.92 9.29 20.31
CA GLN A 3 -7.16 8.97 19.09
C GLN A 3 -7.98 8.15 18.09
N ARG A 4 -8.69 7.11 18.55
CA ARG A 4 -9.55 6.27 17.69
C ARG A 4 -10.71 7.10 17.13
N ASP A 5 -11.33 7.94 17.96
CA ASP A 5 -12.43 8.82 17.53
C ASP A 5 -11.96 9.83 16.47
N TYR A 6 -10.74 10.37 16.63
CA TYR A 6 -10.13 11.25 15.64
C TYR A 6 -9.86 10.54 14.31
N ILE A 7 -9.23 9.35 14.35
CA ILE A 7 -8.94 8.55 13.14
C ILE A 7 -10.24 8.26 12.38
N MET A 8 -11.25 7.74 13.08
CA MET A 8 -12.54 7.41 12.47
C MET A 8 -13.23 8.64 11.87
N ARG A 9 -13.15 9.79 12.55
CA ARG A 9 -13.69 11.04 12.02
C ARG A 9 -12.96 11.49 10.76
N MET A 10 -11.63 11.40 10.73
CA MET A 10 -10.84 11.78 9.56
C MET A 10 -11.17 10.89 8.36
N ILE A 11 -11.29 9.59 8.58
CA ILE A 11 -11.69 8.61 7.55
C ILE A 11 -13.10 8.93 7.02
N ALA A 12 -14.06 9.19 7.91
CA ALA A 12 -15.42 9.53 7.50
C ALA A 12 -15.47 10.83 6.67
N GLN A 13 -14.72 11.86 7.07
CA GLN A 13 -14.63 13.13 6.34
C GLN A 13 -14.00 12.94 4.95
N ALA A 14 -12.97 12.09 4.84
CA ALA A 14 -12.36 11.77 3.55
C ALA A 14 -13.31 10.98 2.63
N ALA A 15 -14.12 10.07 3.20
CA ALA A 15 -15.13 9.33 2.44
C ALA A 15 -16.23 10.27 1.88
N GLU A 16 -16.69 11.23 2.68
CA GLU A 16 -17.66 12.25 2.25
C GLU A 16 -17.08 13.15 1.14
N ALA A 17 -15.81 13.56 1.30
CA ALA A 17 -15.08 14.32 0.28
C ALA A 17 -14.99 13.53 -1.05
N ALA A 18 -14.65 12.24 -0.98
CA ALA A 18 -14.61 11.36 -2.15
C ALA A 18 -15.98 11.26 -2.85
N GLY A 19 -17.08 11.14 -2.09
CA GLY A 19 -18.43 11.16 -2.64
C GLY A 19 -18.76 12.46 -3.39
N THR A 20 -18.32 13.60 -2.84
CA THR A 20 -18.46 14.92 -3.49
C THR A 20 -17.66 15.00 -4.79
N ILE A 21 -16.41 14.55 -4.77
CA ILE A 21 -15.52 14.52 -5.94
C ILE A 21 -16.08 13.62 -7.04
N LEU A 22 -16.61 12.44 -6.69
CA LEU A 22 -17.29 11.55 -7.63
C LEU A 22 -18.48 12.26 -8.31
N GLY A 23 -19.25 13.04 -7.56
CA GLY A 23 -20.35 13.84 -8.08
C GLY A 23 -19.91 14.94 -9.06
N LEU A 24 -18.77 15.60 -8.81
CA LEU A 24 -18.16 16.58 -9.73
C LEU A 24 -17.65 15.89 -11.01
N ARG A 25 -16.96 14.75 -10.86
CA ARG A 25 -16.44 13.95 -11.99
C ARG A 25 -17.56 13.48 -12.92
N ARG A 26 -18.69 13.00 -12.38
CA ARG A 26 -19.86 12.59 -13.18
C ARG A 26 -20.47 13.73 -14.00
N ARG A 27 -20.29 14.98 -13.57
CA ARG A 27 -20.69 16.19 -14.30
C ARG A 27 -19.59 16.73 -15.23
N GLN A 28 -18.48 16.01 -15.37
CA GLN A 28 -17.28 16.42 -16.11
C GLN A 28 -16.65 17.73 -15.61
N GLU A 29 -16.87 18.07 -14.34
CA GLU A 29 -16.36 19.30 -13.72
C GLU A 29 -14.94 19.08 -13.15
N GLN A 30 -13.98 18.70 -14.01
CA GLN A 30 -12.63 18.26 -13.61
C GLN A 30 -11.86 19.33 -12.81
N GLU A 31 -11.85 20.58 -13.28
CA GLU A 31 -11.17 21.67 -12.57
C GLU A 31 -11.77 21.92 -11.18
N GLN A 32 -13.08 21.77 -11.05
CA GLN A 32 -13.78 21.98 -9.78
C GLN A 32 -13.47 20.84 -8.81
N ALA A 33 -13.37 19.61 -9.32
CA ALA A 33 -12.91 18.46 -8.55
C ALA A 33 -11.48 18.66 -8.02
N LEU A 34 -10.54 19.10 -8.86
CA LEU A 34 -9.16 19.36 -8.42
C LEU A 34 -9.08 20.50 -7.39
N ARG A 35 -9.80 21.61 -7.61
CA ARG A 35 -9.87 22.71 -6.63
C ARG A 35 -10.42 22.22 -5.29
N PHE A 36 -11.49 21.42 -5.31
CA PHE A 36 -12.06 20.85 -4.09
C PHE A 36 -11.07 19.93 -3.37
N ILE A 37 -10.31 19.10 -4.09
CA ILE A 37 -9.27 18.25 -3.50
C ILE A 37 -8.20 19.10 -2.81
N ASP A 38 -7.67 20.12 -3.50
CA ASP A 38 -6.66 21.02 -2.94
C ASP A 38 -7.16 21.75 -1.69
N ASP A 39 -8.36 22.34 -1.75
CA ASP A 39 -8.97 23.05 -0.63
C ASP A 39 -9.17 22.11 0.58
N TRP A 40 -9.63 20.88 0.32
CA TRP A 40 -9.86 19.89 1.38
C TRP A 40 -8.55 19.47 2.06
N LEU A 41 -7.51 19.15 1.27
CA LEU A 41 -6.18 18.76 1.77
C LEU A 41 -5.53 19.90 2.56
N GLU A 42 -5.62 21.15 2.08
CA GLU A 42 -5.03 22.30 2.75
C GLU A 42 -5.74 22.60 4.08
N GLN A 43 -7.08 22.51 4.09
CA GLN A 43 -7.88 22.78 5.27
C GLN A 43 -7.66 21.74 6.38
N HIS A 44 -7.63 20.45 6.04
CA HIS A 44 -7.60 19.35 7.02
C HIS A 44 -6.19 18.86 7.34
N LEU A 45 -5.30 18.86 6.35
CA LEU A 45 -3.99 18.21 6.43
C LEU A 45 -2.82 19.16 6.19
N ARG A 46 -3.07 20.45 5.88
CA ARG A 46 -2.03 21.44 5.56
C ARG A 46 -1.12 20.98 4.41
N LEU A 47 -1.72 20.27 3.46
CA LEU A 47 -1.06 19.67 2.32
C LEU A 47 -1.73 20.17 1.04
N ARG A 48 -0.94 20.43 0.00
CA ARG A 48 -1.44 20.68 -1.35
C ARG A 48 -1.21 19.47 -2.24
N LEU A 49 -2.08 19.27 -3.23
CA LEU A 49 -1.97 18.15 -4.18
C LEU A 49 -0.66 18.19 -4.96
N ASP A 50 -0.19 19.38 -5.37
CA ASP A 50 1.08 19.51 -6.10
C ASP A 50 2.31 19.14 -5.25
N LEU A 51 2.25 19.35 -3.93
CA LEU A 51 3.27 18.86 -3.01
C LEU A 51 3.16 17.34 -2.86
N ALA A 52 1.93 16.82 -2.73
CA ALA A 52 1.69 15.38 -2.67
C ALA A 52 2.17 14.64 -3.93
N ASP A 53 2.07 15.24 -5.10
CA ASP A 53 2.58 14.67 -6.35
C ASP A 53 4.12 14.60 -6.37
N ARG A 54 4.82 15.55 -5.74
CA ARG A 54 6.31 15.62 -5.72
C ARG A 54 6.97 14.73 -4.68
N LEU A 55 6.31 14.52 -3.54
CA LEU A 55 6.86 13.72 -2.43
C LEU A 55 6.74 12.22 -2.69
N SER A 56 7.64 11.42 -2.11
CA SER A 56 7.46 9.97 -2.04
C SER A 56 6.30 9.61 -1.10
N ALA A 57 5.77 8.38 -1.19
CA ALA A 57 4.79 7.92 -0.19
C ALA A 57 5.40 7.90 1.23
N ASP A 58 6.68 7.56 1.33
CA ASP A 58 7.46 7.62 2.57
C ASP A 58 7.48 9.02 3.17
N ASP A 59 7.84 10.03 2.39
CA ASP A 59 7.88 11.43 2.85
C ASP A 59 6.48 11.94 3.23
N LEU A 60 5.44 11.55 2.48
CA LEU A 60 4.06 11.91 2.81
C LEU A 60 3.60 11.28 4.13
N ALA A 61 3.93 10.02 4.37
CA ALA A 61 3.64 9.37 5.63
C ALA A 61 4.41 10.03 6.79
N GLN A 62 5.67 10.43 6.54
CA GLN A 62 6.49 11.13 7.55
C GLN A 62 5.94 12.52 7.91
N LEU A 63 5.39 13.28 6.96
CA LEU A 63 4.72 14.56 7.25
C LEU A 63 3.56 14.40 8.25
N HIS A 64 2.90 13.24 8.23
CA HIS A 64 1.80 12.89 9.13
C HIS A 64 2.23 11.95 10.25
N THR A 65 3.52 11.93 10.61
CA THR A 65 4.06 11.14 11.72
C THR A 65 4.56 12.06 12.81
N THR A 66 4.04 11.91 14.03
CA THR A 66 4.47 12.71 15.20
C THR A 66 5.11 11.81 16.24
N ALA A 67 6.36 12.13 16.62
CA ALA A 67 7.13 11.36 17.60
C ALA A 67 7.21 9.84 17.28
N GLY A 68 7.28 9.50 15.98
CA GLY A 68 7.34 8.11 15.49
C GLY A 68 5.98 7.40 15.43
N VAL A 69 4.88 8.07 15.78
CA VAL A 69 3.52 7.51 15.68
C VAL A 69 2.84 8.06 14.43
N PRO A 70 2.50 7.22 13.44
CA PRO A 70 1.81 7.67 12.22
C PRO A 70 0.36 8.05 12.53
N ASP A 71 -0.09 9.17 11.97
CA ASP A 71 -1.51 9.51 11.91
C ASP A 71 -2.17 8.70 10.79
N ALA A 72 -2.61 7.49 11.14
CA ALA A 72 -3.26 6.58 10.20
C ALA A 72 -4.49 7.22 9.54
N GLY A 73 -5.27 8.04 10.26
CA GLY A 73 -6.45 8.71 9.71
C GLY A 73 -6.08 9.70 8.62
N ALA A 74 -5.04 10.52 8.85
CA ALA A 74 -4.52 11.44 7.85
C ALA A 74 -3.96 10.70 6.63
N ILE A 75 -3.16 9.65 6.84
CA ILE A 75 -2.55 8.89 5.74
C ILE A 75 -3.61 8.19 4.88
N ILE A 76 -4.64 7.58 5.50
CA ILE A 76 -5.79 6.99 4.78
C ILE A 76 -6.52 8.06 3.96
N ALA A 77 -6.73 9.24 4.54
CA ALA A 77 -7.36 10.35 3.84
C ALA A 77 -6.52 10.79 2.62
N VAL A 78 -5.22 11.02 2.77
CA VAL A 78 -4.34 11.38 1.65
C VAL A 78 -4.40 10.31 0.55
N ALA A 79 -4.30 9.03 0.90
CA ALA A 79 -4.37 7.94 -0.06
C ALA A 79 -5.69 7.94 -0.84
N ARG A 80 -6.82 8.15 -0.14
CA ARG A 80 -8.14 8.24 -0.78
C ARG A 80 -8.25 9.43 -1.73
N LEU A 81 -7.80 10.61 -1.31
CA LEU A 81 -7.85 11.83 -2.13
C LEU A 81 -6.90 11.73 -3.34
N LEU A 82 -5.75 11.07 -3.21
CA LEU A 82 -4.85 10.75 -4.33
C LEU A 82 -5.51 9.82 -5.35
N ARG A 83 -6.24 8.78 -4.90
CA ARG A 83 -7.00 7.89 -5.79
C ARG A 83 -8.09 8.65 -6.56
N GLU A 84 -8.81 9.57 -5.91
CA GLU A 84 -9.76 10.43 -6.60
C GLU A 84 -9.08 11.38 -7.60
N ALA A 85 -7.96 12.00 -7.21
CA ALA A 85 -7.16 12.86 -8.08
C ALA A 85 -6.61 12.08 -9.29
N ALA A 86 -6.25 10.80 -9.12
CA ALA A 86 -5.87 9.92 -10.21
C ALA A 86 -7.03 9.73 -11.19
N ALA A 87 -8.22 9.48 -10.66
CA ALA A 87 -9.41 9.25 -11.46
C ALA A 87 -9.94 10.53 -12.15
N VAL A 88 -9.56 11.72 -11.67
CA VAL A 88 -9.73 12.98 -12.40
C VAL A 88 -8.70 13.10 -13.54
N ALA A 89 -7.43 12.78 -13.29
CA ALA A 89 -6.37 12.82 -14.31
C ALA A 89 -6.68 11.87 -15.48
N ASP A 90 -7.12 10.65 -15.16
CA ASP A 90 -7.55 9.63 -16.11
C ASP A 90 -8.69 10.11 -17.01
N ALA A 91 -9.71 10.76 -16.41
CA ALA A 91 -10.81 11.37 -17.17
C ALA A 91 -10.36 12.56 -18.04
N GLY A 92 -9.23 13.19 -17.71
CA GLY A 92 -8.58 14.23 -18.50
C GLY A 92 -7.61 13.70 -19.55
N GLY A 93 -7.38 12.38 -19.62
CA GLY A 93 -6.46 11.73 -20.56
C GLY A 93 -4.99 11.72 -20.12
N ASP A 94 -4.70 12.05 -18.86
CA ASP A 94 -3.34 11.97 -18.30
C ASP A 94 -3.16 10.66 -17.51
N GLU A 95 -3.02 9.57 -18.26
CA GLU A 95 -2.87 8.21 -17.73
C GLU A 95 -1.61 8.04 -16.87
N GLU A 96 -0.52 8.73 -17.23
CA GLU A 96 0.75 8.66 -16.48
C GLU A 96 0.61 9.30 -15.10
N LEU A 97 -0.01 10.47 -15.01
CA LEU A 97 -0.30 11.10 -13.71
C LEU A 97 -1.30 10.26 -12.91
N ALA A 98 -2.30 9.68 -13.55
CA ALA A 98 -3.25 8.78 -12.90
C ALA A 98 -2.54 7.55 -12.31
N TYR A 99 -1.67 6.91 -13.08
CA TYR A 99 -0.83 5.78 -12.65
C TYR A 99 0.01 6.16 -11.42
N ARG A 100 0.78 7.25 -11.49
CA ARG A 100 1.65 7.69 -10.37
C ARG A 100 0.86 7.96 -9.09
N ARG A 101 -0.34 8.53 -9.20
CA ARG A 101 -1.21 8.80 -8.05
C ARG A 101 -1.83 7.53 -7.47
N ARG A 102 -2.28 6.59 -8.30
CA ARG A 102 -2.78 5.26 -7.87
C ARG A 102 -1.70 4.47 -7.14
N LEU A 103 -0.49 4.44 -7.71
CA LEU A 103 0.67 3.77 -7.11
C LEU A 103 0.99 4.34 -5.73
N LYS A 104 1.04 5.68 -5.61
CA LYS A 104 1.29 6.34 -4.33
C LYS A 104 0.17 6.10 -3.31
N ALA A 105 -1.09 6.09 -3.76
CA ALA A 105 -2.22 5.72 -2.91
C ALA A 105 -2.12 4.26 -2.42
N LEU A 106 -1.66 3.34 -3.27
CA LEU A 106 -1.44 1.94 -2.89
C LEU A 106 -0.36 1.85 -1.82
N GLU A 107 0.81 2.45 -2.04
CA GLU A 107 1.93 2.49 -1.08
C GLU A 107 1.49 3.00 0.30
N LEU A 108 0.72 4.09 0.34
CA LEU A 108 0.20 4.65 1.59
C LEU A 108 -0.74 3.67 2.31
N ASN A 109 -1.69 3.04 1.59
CA ASN A 109 -2.61 2.05 2.16
C ASN A 109 -1.88 0.81 2.72
N LEU A 110 -0.88 0.28 2.01
CA LEU A 110 -0.06 -0.84 2.50
C LEU A 110 0.64 -0.51 3.82
N ARG A 111 1.00 0.77 4.04
CA ARG A 111 1.70 1.27 5.22
C ARG A 111 0.82 1.32 6.46
N VAL A 112 -0.45 1.69 6.29
CA VAL A 112 -1.44 1.82 7.39
C VAL A 112 -2.32 0.60 7.56
N SER A 113 -2.18 -0.41 6.70
CA SER A 113 -2.92 -1.68 6.77
C SER A 113 -2.90 -2.34 8.16
N ALA A 114 -1.78 -2.25 8.89
CA ALA A 114 -1.68 -2.81 10.24
C ALA A 114 -2.47 -2.02 11.31
N GLU A 115 -2.79 -0.76 11.04
CA GLU A 115 -3.52 0.16 11.93
C GLU A 115 -5.04 0.15 11.66
N LYS A 116 -5.54 -0.87 10.94
CA LYS A 116 -6.93 -1.03 10.52
C LYS A 116 -7.91 -0.76 11.67
N PRO A 117 -8.74 0.30 11.58
CA PRO A 117 -9.84 0.50 12.50
C PRO A 117 -11.03 -0.39 12.10
N ASP A 118 -11.62 -1.12 13.05
CA ASP A 118 -12.87 -1.87 12.78
C ASP A 118 -13.98 -0.90 12.30
N ASP A 119 -14.77 -1.34 11.32
CA ASP A 119 -15.94 -0.63 10.75
C ASP A 119 -15.65 0.75 10.14
N ALA A 120 -14.42 0.99 9.68
CA ALA A 120 -14.05 2.22 8.99
C ALA A 120 -14.77 2.37 7.63
N ALA A 121 -15.20 3.59 7.30
CA ALA A 121 -15.81 3.89 6.00
C ALA A 121 -14.82 3.75 4.82
N LEU A 122 -13.52 3.77 5.11
CA LEU A 122 -12.44 3.46 4.16
C LEU A 122 -11.52 2.45 4.85
N ASP A 123 -11.52 1.22 4.33
CA ASP A 123 -10.64 0.16 4.78
C ASP A 123 -9.37 0.16 3.92
N PRO A 124 -8.17 0.38 4.49
CA PRO A 124 -6.93 0.42 3.72
C PRO A 124 -6.62 -0.89 3.00
N ASP A 125 -7.04 -2.06 3.53
CA ASP A 125 -6.83 -3.33 2.84
C ASP A 125 -7.77 -3.46 1.63
N GLU A 126 -9.03 -3.05 1.74
CA GLU A 126 -9.96 -3.08 0.60
C GLU A 126 -9.58 -2.07 -0.49
N GLU A 127 -9.13 -0.87 -0.08
CA GLU A 127 -8.61 0.15 -0.98
C GLU A 127 -7.34 -0.32 -1.71
N ALA A 128 -6.42 -1.00 -1.00
CA ALA A 128 -5.22 -1.58 -1.61
C ALA A 128 -5.55 -2.68 -2.62
N GLU A 129 -6.47 -3.60 -2.32
CA GLU A 129 -6.94 -4.62 -3.28
C GLU A 129 -7.53 -3.99 -4.54
N ALA A 130 -8.37 -2.98 -4.37
CA ALA A 130 -9.00 -2.30 -5.49
C ALA A 130 -7.97 -1.54 -6.35
N LEU A 131 -6.99 -0.90 -5.72
CA LEU A 131 -5.89 -0.23 -6.43
C LEU A 131 -4.98 -1.23 -7.16
N LEU A 132 -4.67 -2.38 -6.57
CA LEU A 132 -3.94 -3.46 -7.26
C LEU A 132 -4.69 -3.95 -8.50
N ALA A 133 -6.01 -4.12 -8.41
CA ALA A 133 -6.82 -4.49 -9.57
C ALA A 133 -6.82 -3.41 -10.66
N GLU A 134 -6.89 -2.12 -10.29
CA GLU A 134 -6.77 -1.00 -11.23
C GLU A 134 -5.38 -0.92 -11.89
N LEU A 135 -4.34 -1.31 -11.16
CA LEU A 135 -2.95 -1.29 -11.61
C LEU A 135 -2.52 -2.57 -12.34
N ALA A 136 -3.37 -3.60 -12.43
CA ALA A 136 -3.00 -4.92 -12.95
C ALA A 136 -2.52 -4.92 -14.42
N ALA A 137 -2.88 -3.90 -15.21
CA ALA A 137 -2.42 -3.74 -16.58
C ALA A 137 -1.03 -3.07 -16.68
N TRP A 138 -0.50 -2.58 -15.56
CA TRP A 138 0.76 -1.86 -15.47
C TRP A 138 1.81 -2.72 -14.77
N GLU A 139 3.07 -2.54 -15.17
CA GLU A 139 4.19 -3.11 -14.43
C GLU A 139 4.38 -2.32 -13.13
N LEU A 140 4.33 -3.00 -11.99
CA LEU A 140 4.56 -2.38 -10.69
C LEU A 140 6.05 -2.17 -10.48
N PRO A 141 6.47 -1.05 -9.84
CA PRO A 141 7.87 -0.81 -9.60
C PRO A 141 8.43 -1.85 -8.62
N PRO A 142 9.67 -2.33 -8.82
CA PRO A 142 10.32 -3.28 -7.93
C PRO A 142 10.42 -2.82 -6.47
N SER A 143 10.39 -1.50 -6.22
CA SER A 143 10.40 -0.94 -4.87
C SER A 143 9.13 -1.28 -4.05
N LEU A 144 8.05 -1.70 -4.69
CA LEU A 144 6.76 -1.98 -4.05
C LEU A 144 6.60 -3.45 -3.62
N THR A 145 7.32 -4.37 -4.26
CA THR A 145 7.12 -5.83 -4.15
C THR A 145 7.32 -6.32 -2.71
N LEU A 146 8.33 -5.83 -1.98
CA LEU A 146 8.52 -6.18 -0.56
C LEU A 146 7.36 -5.69 0.33
N GLY A 147 6.83 -4.50 0.05
CA GLY A 147 5.66 -3.96 0.75
C GLY A 147 4.42 -4.82 0.55
N LEU A 148 4.21 -5.30 -0.68
CA LEU A 148 3.14 -6.22 -1.04
C LEU A 148 3.31 -7.59 -0.39
N ALA A 149 4.53 -8.15 -0.40
CA ALA A 149 4.86 -9.39 0.27
C ALA A 149 4.47 -9.33 1.76
N HIS A 150 4.90 -8.28 2.46
CA HIS A 150 4.55 -8.09 3.87
C HIS A 150 3.06 -7.88 4.10
N TRP A 151 2.37 -7.20 3.19
CA TRP A 151 0.93 -6.99 3.29
C TRP A 151 0.15 -8.29 3.12
N CYS A 152 0.48 -9.11 2.12
CA CYS A 152 -0.08 -10.45 1.93
C CYS A 152 0.21 -11.37 3.12
N GLU A 153 1.45 -11.33 3.66
CA GLU A 153 1.86 -12.10 4.84
C GLU A 153 0.96 -11.80 6.05
N ARG A 154 0.73 -10.51 6.36
CA ARG A 154 -0.12 -10.09 7.48
C ARG A 154 -1.56 -10.55 7.33
N ARG A 155 -2.05 -10.63 6.08
CA ARG A 155 -3.40 -11.06 5.74
C ARG A 155 -3.53 -12.58 5.62
N GLY A 156 -2.44 -13.32 5.87
CA GLY A 156 -2.43 -14.79 5.83
C GLY A 156 -2.44 -15.36 4.41
N ARG A 157 -2.17 -14.56 3.37
CA ARG A 157 -2.06 -14.99 1.97
C ARG A 157 -0.60 -15.36 1.68
N TYR A 158 -0.13 -16.46 2.26
CA TYR A 158 1.28 -16.82 2.27
C TYR A 158 1.86 -17.14 0.89
N ALA A 159 1.12 -17.87 0.03
CA ALA A 159 1.58 -18.16 -1.33
C ALA A 159 1.77 -16.88 -2.17
N GLU A 160 0.84 -15.93 -2.03
CA GLU A 160 0.95 -14.65 -2.74
C GLU A 160 2.04 -13.76 -2.17
N ALA A 161 2.22 -13.79 -0.84
CA ALA A 161 3.34 -13.11 -0.20
C ALA A 161 4.68 -13.63 -0.71
N GLU A 162 4.79 -14.95 -0.92
CA GLU A 162 5.97 -15.60 -1.48
C GLU A 162 6.22 -15.17 -2.93
N ASN A 163 5.19 -15.12 -3.79
CA ASN A 163 5.33 -14.62 -5.16
C ASN A 163 5.92 -13.21 -5.19
N TRP A 164 5.37 -12.28 -4.41
CA TRP A 164 5.89 -10.91 -4.32
C TRP A 164 7.30 -10.85 -3.72
N LEU A 165 7.63 -11.74 -2.79
CA LEU A 165 8.97 -11.85 -2.21
C LEU A 165 9.99 -12.29 -3.27
N TYR A 166 9.64 -13.22 -4.15
CA TYR A 166 10.52 -13.64 -5.24
C TYR A 166 10.72 -12.53 -6.28
N GLU A 167 9.65 -11.82 -6.66
CA GLU A 167 9.81 -10.62 -7.51
C GLU A 167 10.72 -9.57 -6.85
N TRP A 168 10.61 -9.39 -5.53
CA TRP A 168 11.54 -8.53 -4.80
C TRP A 168 12.98 -9.04 -4.84
N LEU A 169 13.22 -10.35 -4.70
CA LEU A 169 14.57 -10.92 -4.74
C LEU A 169 15.28 -10.70 -6.09
N GLU A 170 14.54 -10.51 -7.18
CA GLU A 170 15.09 -10.15 -8.49
C GLU A 170 15.48 -8.67 -8.60
N SER A 171 15.15 -7.85 -7.59
CA SER A 171 15.36 -6.40 -7.59
C SER A 171 16.75 -5.98 -7.11
N GLU A 172 17.26 -4.85 -7.62
CA GLU A 172 18.50 -4.26 -7.10
C GLU A 172 18.34 -3.85 -5.63
N GLY A 173 19.29 -4.27 -4.79
CA GLY A 173 19.28 -3.97 -3.35
C GLY A 173 18.45 -4.95 -2.51
N ALA A 174 17.86 -5.98 -3.13
CA ALA A 174 17.27 -7.07 -2.38
C ALA A 174 18.32 -7.80 -1.53
N ASP A 175 17.92 -8.22 -0.34
CA ASP A 175 18.76 -9.02 0.54
C ASP A 175 18.10 -10.36 0.87
N ARG A 176 18.90 -11.41 0.80
CA ARG A 176 18.43 -12.76 1.05
C ARG A 176 18.08 -13.00 2.52
N LYS A 177 18.63 -12.20 3.45
CA LYS A 177 18.34 -12.31 4.88
C LYS A 177 16.88 -12.01 5.19
N THR A 178 16.27 -11.07 4.46
CA THR A 178 14.86 -10.71 4.56
C THR A 178 13.96 -11.86 4.10
N ALA A 179 14.31 -12.51 2.98
CA ALA A 179 13.59 -13.70 2.51
C ALA A 179 13.72 -14.89 3.48
N VAL A 180 14.92 -15.14 4.00
CA VAL A 180 15.13 -16.15 5.06
C VAL A 180 14.31 -15.82 6.31
N ALA A 181 14.22 -14.54 6.69
CA ALA A 181 13.41 -14.12 7.83
C ALA A 181 11.90 -14.33 7.60
N PHE A 182 11.41 -14.17 6.36
CA PHE A 182 10.03 -14.48 5.97
C PHE A 182 9.70 -15.95 6.23
N TYR A 183 10.47 -16.89 5.66
CA TYR A 183 10.24 -18.32 5.87
C TYR A 183 10.35 -18.73 7.34
N LYS A 184 11.34 -18.19 8.07
CA LYS A 184 11.49 -18.45 9.52
C LYS A 184 10.31 -17.95 10.35
N ARG A 185 9.58 -16.92 9.90
CA ARG A 185 8.32 -16.50 10.55
C ARG A 185 7.20 -17.48 10.21
N LEU A 186 7.05 -17.86 8.95
CA LEU A 186 6.02 -18.80 8.52
C LEU A 186 6.15 -20.18 9.17
N LEU A 187 7.35 -20.73 9.27
CA LEU A 187 7.59 -22.05 9.87
C LEU A 187 7.25 -22.13 11.36
N LYS A 188 7.04 -21.00 12.05
CA LYS A 188 6.54 -20.95 13.43
C LYS A 188 5.02 -21.09 13.53
N LEU A 189 4.31 -20.98 12.41
CA LEU A 189 2.85 -21.09 12.35
C LEU A 189 2.42 -22.57 12.31
N PRO A 190 1.19 -22.90 12.77
CA PRO A 190 0.60 -24.23 12.60
C PRO A 190 0.39 -24.60 11.12
N ASP A 191 0.40 -25.90 10.82
CA ASP A 191 0.23 -26.41 9.45
C ASP A 191 -1.11 -26.01 8.85
N GLU A 192 -2.18 -25.97 9.66
CA GLU A 192 -3.50 -25.57 9.15
C GLU A 192 -3.53 -24.10 8.72
N ARG A 193 -2.79 -23.22 9.43
CA ARG A 193 -2.64 -21.81 9.06
C ARG A 193 -1.88 -21.68 7.74
N LEU A 194 -0.76 -22.39 7.63
CA LEU A 194 0.08 -22.42 6.43
C LEU A 194 -0.69 -22.89 5.19
N ALA A 195 -1.35 -24.06 5.31
CA ALA A 195 -2.20 -24.60 4.26
C ALA A 195 -3.38 -23.68 3.92
N GLY A 196 -4.01 -23.05 4.92
CA GLY A 196 -5.09 -22.09 4.72
C GLY A 196 -4.65 -20.83 3.96
N GLY A 197 -3.37 -20.45 4.06
CA GLY A 197 -2.76 -19.35 3.31
C GLY A 197 -2.13 -19.76 1.97
N GLY A 198 -2.31 -21.01 1.56
CA GLY A 198 -1.84 -21.54 0.29
C GLY A 198 -0.37 -21.95 0.23
N LEU A 199 0.37 -21.91 1.35
CA LEU A 199 1.79 -22.28 1.40
C LEU A 199 2.01 -23.36 2.47
N PRO A 200 1.84 -24.66 2.16
CA PRO A 200 2.08 -25.76 3.09
C PRO A 200 3.51 -25.76 3.65
N ARG A 201 3.70 -26.39 4.82
CA ARG A 201 5.01 -26.44 5.50
C ARG A 201 6.13 -26.97 4.59
N GLU A 202 5.85 -28.01 3.82
CA GLU A 202 6.83 -28.62 2.91
C GLU A 202 7.33 -27.61 1.86
N GLU A 203 6.45 -26.78 1.29
CA GLU A 203 6.85 -25.70 0.37
C GLU A 203 7.66 -24.62 1.09
N ALA A 204 7.24 -24.19 2.28
CA ALA A 204 7.99 -23.19 3.05
C ALA A 204 9.39 -23.68 3.46
N GLU A 205 9.53 -24.97 3.79
CA GLU A 205 10.83 -25.61 4.06
C GLU A 205 11.67 -25.73 2.80
N ALA A 206 11.06 -26.06 1.66
CA ALA A 206 11.74 -26.13 0.37
C ALA A 206 12.23 -24.74 -0.10
N GLY A 207 11.43 -23.69 0.08
CA GLY A 207 11.79 -22.31 -0.23
C GLY A 207 12.99 -21.83 0.60
N LEU A 208 12.97 -22.07 1.92
CA LEU A 208 14.13 -21.81 2.78
C LEU A 208 15.36 -22.65 2.38
N ALA A 209 15.12 -23.92 2.08
CA ALA A 209 16.00 -24.89 1.43
C ALA A 209 16.83 -24.30 0.28
N ALA A 210 16.09 -23.83 -0.73
CA ALA A 210 16.62 -23.31 -1.97
C ALA A 210 17.48 -22.07 -1.73
N LEU A 211 17.02 -21.17 -0.85
CA LEU A 211 17.82 -20.03 -0.46
C LEU A 211 19.17 -20.51 0.10
N ASP A 212 19.20 -21.31 1.17
CA ASP A 212 20.46 -21.73 1.84
C ASP A 212 21.45 -22.46 0.91
N ALA A 213 20.95 -23.18 -0.10
CA ALA A 213 21.77 -23.84 -1.11
C ALA A 213 22.50 -22.83 -2.04
N GLU A 214 21.85 -21.72 -2.41
CA GLU A 214 22.45 -20.68 -3.24
C GLU A 214 23.60 -19.96 -2.53
N GLU A 215 23.51 -19.74 -1.20
CA GLU A 215 24.60 -19.16 -0.38
C GLU A 215 25.88 -20.00 -0.44
N SER A 216 25.69 -21.30 -0.31
CA SER A 216 26.78 -22.28 -0.24
C SER A 216 27.49 -22.45 -1.59
N GLY A 217 26.85 -22.03 -2.68
CA GLY A 217 27.41 -21.99 -4.03
C GLY A 217 28.23 -20.72 -4.29
N THR A 218 27.79 -19.56 -3.78
CA THR A 218 28.49 -18.28 -4.01
C THR A 218 29.81 -18.18 -3.24
N ASP A 219 29.90 -18.80 -2.06
CA ASP A 219 31.13 -18.85 -1.25
C ASP A 219 32.23 -19.77 -1.81
N LYS A 220 31.96 -20.55 -2.87
CA LYS A 220 32.96 -21.46 -3.50
C LYS A 220 33.62 -20.89 -4.76
N GLU A 221 33.20 -19.72 -5.23
CA GLU A 221 33.76 -19.05 -6.41
C GLU A 221 34.56 -17.77 -6.08
N GLY A 222 34.83 -17.51 -4.80
CA GLY A 222 35.65 -16.37 -4.31
C GLY A 222 37.10 -16.70 -4.00
#